data_AF-A0A2M9ZC98-F1
#
_entry.id   AF-A0A2M9ZC98-F1
#
_cell.length_a   1.000
_cell.length_b   1.000
_cell.length_c   1.000
_cell.angle_alpha   90.00
_cell.angle_beta   90.00
_cell.angle_gamma   90.00
#
_symmetry.space_group_name_H-M   'P 1'
#
loop_
_entity.id
_entity.type
_entity.pdbx_description
1 polymer ?
#
loop_
_entity_poly.entity_id
_entity_poly.type
_entity_poly.pdbx_seq_one_letter_code
_entity_poly.pdbx_strand_id
1 'polypeptide(L)'
;MRTPSISVSKIRIIVSGLVLIFLADFLFFRIGLWILPNESSWGSNYFYNFIYEFRSLDSKPKKGFRILLLGSSIAHYSLDRRLLEEEILRKSGKQVEVEFLTYAGMAPLDAYLLKDKILSLRPDLIVYPVNFIDWRLHRAYVLEPKTGKNETISEDRLLLDALDFQDAPQSKYIFPWETFSEFWNIIGPEKAAEYSAAGLFSFYRYKDIYWKQIKTFYEHRFGRNTSYQEYNGVQIPERVTSRGWTGKSFSFAPREYMVRSGFYIQVVEEILRPGPLRLEMSDSFGRIQVLYFDSPGWKNVKLRPEFLNKGENNPIRAELSATWVPYEASGENKDWSRDLLGVRLQQTFGSEIPRRNRFLIREERTEDLRYEGMSKKEYEEYFNFRLLSEPGKRPGIQYLRVLADSKRRIAEEKFRPVLHFRYMKEFLTFMNGNRVPVLLVNNPENPISLSWYQESDWYREHLRYLREISIREECFLDLKDFLRPNDFWDYHHFTYQAMKKMNSTYVNAILKFVE
;
A
#
# COMPACT_ATOMS: atom_id res chain seq x y z
N MET A 1 -61.78 -8.10 20.73
CA MET A 1 -60.43 -8.68 20.58
C MET A 1 -59.48 -7.91 21.48
N ARG A 2 -58.90 -8.53 22.50
CA ARG A 2 -57.89 -7.89 23.37
C ARG A 2 -56.55 -7.90 22.63
N THR A 3 -56.02 -6.74 22.28
CA THR A 3 -54.63 -6.59 21.84
C THR A 3 -53.72 -7.16 22.94
N PRO A 4 -52.80 -8.08 22.63
CA PRO A 4 -51.88 -8.59 23.64
C PRO A 4 -51.00 -7.44 24.14
N SER A 5 -51.16 -7.03 25.39
CA SER A 5 -50.26 -6.07 26.02
C SER A 5 -48.89 -6.73 26.14
N ILE A 6 -47.89 -6.19 25.42
CA ILE A 6 -46.51 -6.62 25.62
C ILE A 6 -46.17 -6.32 27.08
N SER A 7 -45.88 -7.35 27.87
CA SER A 7 -45.57 -7.16 29.29
C SER A 7 -44.29 -6.31 29.42
N VAL A 8 -44.26 -5.40 30.38
CA VAL A 8 -43.09 -4.56 30.67
C VAL A 8 -41.83 -5.40 30.87
N SER A 9 -41.96 -6.63 31.39
CA SER A 9 -40.86 -7.59 31.50
C SER A 9 -40.29 -8.05 30.15
N LYS A 10 -41.13 -8.30 29.14
CA LYS A 10 -40.68 -8.66 27.79
C LYS A 10 -39.96 -7.50 27.11
N ILE A 11 -40.48 -6.27 27.26
CA ILE A 11 -39.80 -5.06 26.75
C ILE A 11 -38.44 -4.89 27.42
N ARG A 12 -38.37 -5.04 28.76
CA ARG A 12 -37.09 -4.97 29.49
C ARG A 12 -36.08 -6.01 29.01
N ILE A 13 -36.49 -7.27 28.80
CA ILE A 13 -35.60 -8.32 28.29
C ILE A 13 -35.07 -7.97 26.90
N ILE A 14 -35.93 -7.51 25.98
CA ILE A 14 -35.52 -7.12 24.63
C ILE A 14 -34.53 -5.95 24.68
N VAL A 15 -34.83 -4.90 25.46
CA VAL A 15 -33.95 -3.74 25.60
C VAL A 15 -32.62 -4.14 26.23
N SER A 16 -32.61 -4.94 27.30
CA SER A 16 -31.38 -5.45 27.91
C SER A 16 -30.55 -6.29 26.93
N GLY A 17 -31.20 -7.14 26.12
CA GLY A 17 -30.54 -7.91 25.07
C GLY A 17 -29.87 -7.01 24.02
N LEU A 18 -30.58 -5.99 23.54
CA LEU A 18 -30.02 -5.01 22.60
C LEU A 18 -28.83 -4.26 23.21
N VAL A 19 -28.97 -3.75 24.44
CA VAL A 19 -27.88 -3.07 25.16
C VAL A 19 -26.65 -3.98 25.27
N LEU A 20 -26.84 -5.26 25.61
CA LEU A 20 -25.74 -6.21 25.70
C LEU A 20 -25.05 -6.42 24.35
N ILE A 21 -25.80 -6.52 23.25
CA ILE A 21 -25.23 -6.63 21.90
C ILE A 21 -24.39 -5.40 21.56
N PHE A 22 -24.93 -4.19 21.77
CA PHE A 22 -24.18 -2.95 21.52
C PHE A 22 -22.94 -2.82 22.40
N LEU A 23 -23.04 -3.21 23.67
CA LEU A 23 -21.92 -3.20 24.60
C LEU A 23 -20.84 -4.20 24.19
N ALA A 24 -21.22 -5.42 23.81
CA ALA A 24 -20.28 -6.43 23.33
C ALA A 24 -19.60 -5.97 22.02
N ASP A 25 -20.37 -5.46 21.06
CA ASP A 25 -19.84 -4.89 19.82
C ASP A 25 -18.80 -3.80 20.10
N PHE A 26 -19.13 -2.87 20.99
CA PHE A 26 -18.26 -1.78 21.38
C PHE A 26 -16.97 -2.29 22.05
N LEU A 27 -17.09 -3.13 23.07
CA LEU A 27 -15.95 -3.64 23.83
C LEU A 27 -15.01 -4.48 22.97
N PHE A 28 -15.52 -5.39 22.15
CA PHE A 28 -14.68 -6.28 21.34
C PHE A 28 -14.11 -5.59 20.09
N PHE A 29 -14.95 -4.92 19.30
CA PHE A 29 -14.55 -4.44 17.97
C PHE A 29 -14.15 -2.96 17.94
N ARG A 30 -14.62 -2.11 18.87
CA ARG A 30 -14.18 -0.70 18.94
C ARG A 30 -13.02 -0.47 19.89
N ILE A 31 -12.92 -1.27 20.95
CA ILE A 31 -11.83 -1.20 21.92
C ILE A 31 -10.84 -2.36 21.70
N GLY A 32 -11.25 -3.60 21.94
CA GLY A 32 -10.36 -4.77 22.00
C GLY A 32 -9.47 -4.96 20.78
N LEU A 33 -10.04 -4.89 19.58
CA LEU A 33 -9.30 -5.01 18.31
C LEU A 33 -8.12 -4.02 18.19
N TRP A 34 -8.26 -2.82 18.74
CA TRP A 34 -7.33 -1.72 18.52
C TRP A 34 -6.30 -1.56 19.64
N ILE A 35 -6.41 -2.38 20.70
CA ILE A 35 -5.36 -2.55 21.72
C ILE A 35 -4.23 -3.43 21.17
N LEU A 36 -4.55 -4.32 20.23
CA LEU A 36 -3.57 -5.23 19.64
C LEU A 36 -2.54 -4.45 18.81
N PRO A 37 -1.23 -4.71 18.95
CA PRO A 37 -0.22 -3.99 18.19
C PRO A 37 -0.35 -4.27 16.68
N ASN A 38 -0.13 -3.25 15.84
CA ASN A 38 -0.10 -3.51 14.41
C ASN A 38 1.20 -4.22 13.99
N GLU A 39 1.12 -5.54 13.77
CA GLU A 39 2.20 -6.39 13.23
C GLU A 39 2.07 -6.68 11.73
N SER A 40 1.11 -6.03 11.07
CA SER A 40 0.92 -6.10 9.62
C SER A 40 2.00 -5.27 8.90
N SER A 41 2.46 -5.79 7.76
CA SER A 41 3.27 -5.04 6.80
C SER A 41 2.40 -4.11 5.94
N TRP A 42 3.01 -3.27 5.11
CA TRP A 42 2.31 -2.31 4.26
C TRP A 42 1.30 -2.95 3.30
N GLY A 43 1.75 -3.93 2.52
CA GLY A 43 0.95 -4.66 1.54
C GLY A 43 -0.11 -5.58 2.14
N SER A 44 -0.18 -5.67 3.47
CA SER A 44 -1.17 -6.47 4.18
C SER A 44 -2.22 -5.59 4.84
N ASN A 45 -3.49 -5.99 4.75
CA ASN A 45 -4.59 -5.40 5.53
C ASN A 45 -4.69 -3.85 5.42
N TYR A 46 -4.64 -3.28 4.21
CA TYR A 46 -4.63 -1.83 3.95
C TYR A 46 -5.60 -0.99 4.81
N PHE A 47 -6.86 -1.43 4.92
CA PHE A 47 -7.87 -0.67 5.68
C PHE A 47 -7.66 -0.73 7.20
N TYR A 48 -7.12 -1.84 7.72
CA TYR A 48 -6.74 -1.91 9.13
C TYR A 48 -5.59 -0.96 9.42
N ASN A 49 -4.55 -0.99 8.58
CA ASN A 49 -3.39 -0.11 8.70
C ASN A 49 -3.81 1.37 8.68
N PHE A 50 -4.71 1.74 7.75
CA PHE A 50 -5.25 3.09 7.68
C PHE A 50 -5.98 3.52 8.96
N ILE A 51 -6.91 2.69 9.44
CA ILE A 51 -7.71 3.05 10.64
C ILE A 51 -6.84 3.08 11.88
N TYR A 52 -5.87 2.16 11.99
CA TYR A 52 -4.89 2.13 13.07
C TYR A 52 -4.05 3.41 13.06
N GLU A 53 -3.58 3.84 11.89
CA GLU A 53 -2.81 5.09 11.76
C GLU A 53 -3.65 6.31 12.08
N PHE A 54 -4.88 6.39 11.57
CA PHE A 54 -5.80 7.48 11.90
C PHE A 54 -5.97 7.61 13.41
N ARG A 55 -6.23 6.51 14.12
CA ARG A 55 -6.38 6.50 15.59
C ARG A 55 -5.09 6.93 16.30
N SER A 56 -3.94 6.45 15.82
CA SER A 56 -2.63 6.84 16.32
C SER A 56 -2.42 8.35 16.21
N LEU A 57 -2.66 8.93 15.02
CA LEU A 57 -2.49 10.36 14.76
C LEU A 57 -3.50 11.24 15.50
N ASP A 58 -4.75 10.82 15.60
CA ASP A 58 -5.81 11.54 16.30
C ASP A 58 -5.49 11.65 17.81
N SER A 59 -4.91 10.59 18.39
CA SER A 59 -4.43 10.59 19.77
C SER A 59 -3.08 11.31 19.97
N LYS A 60 -2.31 11.54 18.90
CA LYS A 60 -0.96 12.09 18.98
C LYS A 60 -1.00 13.61 19.18
N PRO A 61 -0.48 14.15 20.29
CA PRO A 61 -0.35 15.59 20.47
C PRO A 61 0.53 16.21 19.38
N LYS A 62 0.05 17.28 18.75
CA LYS A 62 0.82 18.08 17.79
C LYS A 62 1.90 18.87 18.52
N LYS A 63 3.18 18.68 18.15
CA LYS A 63 4.32 19.39 18.77
C LYS A 63 4.85 20.54 17.91
N GLY A 64 4.55 20.58 16.62
CA GLY A 64 5.06 21.60 15.70
C GLY A 64 4.27 21.65 14.40
N PHE A 65 4.90 22.21 13.36
CA PHE A 65 4.32 22.29 12.03
C PHE A 65 4.12 20.88 11.47
N ARG A 66 2.87 20.49 11.19
CA ARG A 66 2.47 19.15 10.80
C ARG A 66 2.14 19.09 9.31
N ILE A 67 2.91 18.30 8.58
CA ILE A 67 2.70 18.01 7.16
C ILE A 67 2.01 16.65 7.06
N LEU A 68 0.82 16.61 6.46
CA LEU A 68 0.10 15.37 6.21
C LEU A 68 0.28 14.94 4.75
N LEU A 69 0.90 13.80 4.54
CA LEU A 69 1.03 13.13 3.26
C LEU A 69 -0.24 12.30 3.01
N LEU A 70 -1.04 12.71 2.03
CA LEU A 70 -2.38 12.19 1.77
C LEU A 70 -2.47 11.65 0.34
N GLY A 71 -3.24 10.58 0.15
CA GLY A 71 -3.51 10.01 -1.18
C GLY A 71 -3.32 8.49 -1.22
N SER A 72 -3.18 7.98 -2.44
CA SER A 72 -3.12 6.54 -2.72
C SER A 72 -1.71 5.96 -2.49
N SER A 73 -1.44 4.79 -3.07
CA SER A 73 -0.08 4.24 -3.13
C SER A 73 0.90 5.18 -3.83
N ILE A 74 0.45 6.14 -4.65
CA ILE A 74 1.31 7.18 -5.23
C ILE A 74 2.04 7.96 -4.14
N ALA A 75 1.34 8.39 -3.09
CA ALA A 75 1.95 9.11 -1.98
C ALA A 75 3.00 8.26 -1.26
N HIS A 76 2.65 7.01 -0.93
CA HIS A 76 3.55 6.10 -0.20
C HIS A 76 4.80 5.70 -1.01
N TYR A 77 4.66 5.53 -2.32
CA TYR A 77 5.80 5.18 -3.17
C TYR A 77 6.67 6.40 -3.52
N SER A 78 6.11 7.61 -3.52
CA SER A 78 6.83 8.82 -3.96
C SER A 78 7.56 9.54 -2.83
N LEU A 79 7.10 9.41 -1.59
CA LEU A 79 7.55 10.19 -0.45
C LEU A 79 8.02 9.26 0.69
N ASP A 80 8.97 9.74 1.51
CA ASP A 80 9.37 9.08 2.75
C ASP A 80 9.36 10.11 3.88
N ARG A 81 8.65 9.79 4.96
CA ARG A 81 8.48 10.67 6.12
C ARG A 81 9.84 11.15 6.65
N ARG A 82 10.75 10.22 6.90
CA ARG A 82 12.02 10.51 7.56
C ARG A 82 12.93 11.31 6.64
N LEU A 83 13.01 10.94 5.36
CA LEU A 83 13.82 11.68 4.40
C LEU A 83 13.33 13.11 4.21
N LEU A 84 12.01 13.34 4.25
CA LEU A 84 11.44 14.70 4.20
C LEU A 84 11.78 15.49 5.46
N GLU A 85 11.59 14.92 6.65
CA GLU A 85 11.91 15.56 7.94
C GLU A 85 13.39 15.96 8.02
N GLU A 86 14.29 15.00 7.72
CA GLU A 86 15.74 15.21 7.74
C GLU A 86 16.17 16.32 6.76
N GLU A 87 15.61 16.31 5.56
CA GLU A 87 15.97 17.26 4.50
C GLU A 87 15.38 18.66 4.74
N ILE A 88 14.16 18.77 5.28
CA ILE A 88 13.56 20.05 5.69
C ILE A 88 14.38 20.66 6.82
N LEU A 89 14.74 19.88 7.83
CA LEU A 89 15.60 20.33 8.93
C LEU A 89 16.95 20.82 8.40
N ARG A 90 17.56 20.07 7.47
CA ARG A 90 18.84 20.44 6.85
C ARG A 90 18.78 21.76 6.09
N LYS A 91 17.69 22.02 5.34
CA LYS A 91 17.58 23.22 4.49
C LYS A 91 17.06 24.46 5.22
N SER A 92 16.17 24.29 6.19
CA SER A 92 15.48 25.42 6.86
C SER A 92 15.86 25.62 8.32
N GLY A 93 16.52 24.64 8.95
CA GLY A 93 16.75 24.62 10.39
C GLY A 93 15.49 24.36 11.23
N LYS A 94 14.32 24.18 10.61
CA LYS A 94 13.05 23.96 11.32
C LYS A 94 12.74 22.47 11.44
N GLN A 95 12.29 22.06 12.62
CA GLN A 95 11.73 20.73 12.84
C GLN A 95 10.25 20.72 12.47
N VAL A 96 9.84 19.68 11.75
CA VAL A 96 8.45 19.46 11.33
C VAL A 96 8.01 18.05 11.72
N GLU A 97 6.70 17.83 11.82
CA GLU A 97 6.11 16.50 11.94
C GLU A 97 5.55 16.10 10.59
N VAL A 98 6.13 15.11 9.92
CA VAL A 98 5.56 14.59 8.67
C VAL A 98 4.79 13.32 9.00
N GLU A 99 3.55 13.17 8.54
CA GLU A 99 2.72 12.00 8.83
C GLU A 99 2.00 11.49 7.60
N PHE A 100 1.80 10.18 7.51
CA PHE A 100 1.06 9.57 6.42
C PHE A 100 -0.37 9.28 6.85
N LEU A 101 -1.31 9.59 5.96
CA LEU A 101 -2.67 9.07 6.02
C LEU A 101 -3.04 8.58 4.62
N THR A 102 -2.65 7.35 4.31
CA THR A 102 -2.74 6.78 2.96
C THR A 102 -3.16 5.33 2.98
N TYR A 103 -3.78 4.86 1.89
CA TYR A 103 -3.98 3.45 1.61
C TYR A 103 -3.99 3.21 0.10
N ALA A 104 -3.76 1.95 -0.31
CA ALA A 104 -3.77 1.59 -1.72
C ALA A 104 -5.12 1.93 -2.38
N GLY A 105 -5.09 2.76 -3.42
CA GLY A 105 -6.28 3.17 -4.16
C GLY A 105 -7.15 4.25 -3.52
N MET A 106 -6.65 4.99 -2.51
CA MET A 106 -7.36 6.15 -1.96
C MET A 106 -7.59 7.21 -3.02
N ALA A 107 -8.83 7.33 -3.49
CA ALA A 107 -9.21 8.27 -4.53
C ALA A 107 -9.62 9.64 -3.94
N PRO A 108 -9.70 10.71 -4.75
CA PRO A 108 -10.15 12.02 -4.27
C PRO A 108 -11.53 12.05 -3.60
N LEU A 109 -12.44 11.17 -4.03
CA LEU A 109 -13.75 10.99 -3.38
C LEU A 109 -13.59 10.57 -1.91
N ASP A 110 -12.66 9.65 -1.66
CA ASP A 110 -12.42 9.13 -0.32
C ASP A 110 -11.83 10.21 0.60
N ALA A 111 -10.92 11.04 0.06
CA ALA A 111 -10.39 12.19 0.78
C ALA A 111 -11.48 13.22 1.13
N TYR A 112 -12.40 13.48 0.20
CA TYR A 112 -13.55 14.35 0.44
C TYR A 112 -14.49 13.81 1.53
N LEU A 113 -14.81 12.52 1.48
CA LEU A 113 -15.63 11.88 2.52
C LEU A 113 -14.96 11.88 3.89
N LEU A 114 -13.62 11.93 3.92
CA LEU A 114 -12.81 11.99 5.13
C LEU A 114 -12.42 13.41 5.55
N LYS A 115 -12.89 14.46 4.88
CA LYS A 115 -12.42 15.84 5.06
C LYS A 115 -12.42 16.31 6.53
N ASP A 116 -13.47 16.02 7.29
CA ASP A 116 -13.59 16.42 8.70
C ASP A 116 -12.59 15.66 9.59
N LYS A 117 -12.40 14.38 9.33
CA LYS A 117 -11.40 13.54 10.01
C LYS A 117 -9.99 13.97 9.68
N ILE A 118 -9.71 14.34 8.43
CA ILE A 118 -8.41 14.86 8.02
C ILE A 118 -8.13 16.19 8.73
N LEU A 119 -9.14 17.07 8.81
CA LEU A 119 -9.03 18.34 9.52
C LEU A 119 -8.80 18.15 11.03
N SER A 120 -9.41 17.13 11.66
CA SER A 120 -9.23 16.85 13.09
C SER A 120 -7.78 16.48 13.45
N LEU A 121 -6.98 15.99 12.49
CA LEU A 121 -5.55 15.72 12.69
C LEU A 121 -4.69 17.00 12.78
N ARG A 122 -5.29 18.17 12.58
CA ARG A 122 -4.68 19.51 12.66
C ARG A 122 -3.44 19.68 11.77
N PRO A 123 -3.49 19.30 10.47
CA PRO A 123 -2.38 19.57 9.55
C PRO A 123 -2.20 21.08 9.33
N ASP A 124 -0.95 21.52 9.18
CA ASP A 124 -0.61 22.86 8.69
C ASP A 124 -0.37 22.86 7.18
N LEU A 125 -0.07 21.71 6.60
CA LEU A 125 0.06 21.49 5.16
C LEU A 125 -0.40 20.07 4.83
N ILE A 126 -1.13 19.93 3.73
CA ILE A 126 -1.41 18.62 3.12
C ILE A 126 -0.61 18.53 1.82
N VAL A 127 0.13 17.45 1.62
CA VAL A 127 0.79 17.13 0.35
C VAL A 127 0.04 15.98 -0.30
N TYR A 128 -0.54 16.24 -1.47
CA TYR A 128 -1.40 15.30 -2.19
C TYR A 128 -0.85 15.03 -3.59
N PRO A 129 0.04 14.04 -3.77
CA PRO A 129 0.46 13.62 -5.08
C PRO A 129 -0.62 12.78 -5.77
N VAL A 130 -0.86 13.05 -7.05
CA VAL A 130 -1.85 12.38 -7.89
C VAL A 130 -1.24 11.95 -9.21
N ASN A 131 -1.69 10.80 -9.73
CA ASN A 131 -1.42 10.30 -11.08
C ASN A 131 -2.73 9.89 -11.79
N PHE A 132 -2.64 9.51 -13.07
CA PHE A 132 -3.81 9.12 -13.88
C PHE A 132 -4.72 8.08 -13.20
N ILE A 133 -4.11 7.12 -12.50
CA ILE A 133 -4.83 6.02 -11.84
C ILE A 133 -5.78 6.50 -10.73
N ASP A 134 -5.46 7.58 -10.04
CA ASP A 134 -6.22 8.08 -8.89
C ASP A 134 -7.58 8.67 -9.31
N TRP A 135 -7.70 9.09 -10.58
CA TRP A 135 -8.94 9.56 -11.17
C TRP A 135 -9.88 8.43 -11.57
N ARG A 136 -9.45 7.16 -11.48
CA ARG A 136 -10.21 5.94 -11.85
C ARG A 136 -10.92 6.00 -13.21
N LEU A 137 -10.41 6.78 -14.16
CA LEU A 137 -11.01 7.00 -15.50
C LEU A 137 -11.13 5.72 -16.32
N HIS A 138 -10.32 4.72 -15.99
CA HIS A 138 -10.39 3.40 -16.61
C HIS A 138 -11.73 2.69 -16.38
N ARG A 139 -12.46 3.04 -15.29
CA ARG A 139 -13.75 2.42 -14.96
C ARG A 139 -14.83 2.74 -15.98
N ALA A 140 -14.78 3.89 -16.66
CA ALA A 140 -15.73 4.19 -17.73
C ALA A 140 -15.71 3.13 -18.85
N TYR A 141 -14.52 2.64 -19.19
CA TYR A 141 -14.35 1.60 -20.21
C TYR A 141 -14.62 0.19 -19.68
N VAL A 142 -14.57 -0.03 -18.37
CA VAL A 142 -14.94 -1.33 -17.77
C VAL A 142 -16.46 -1.46 -17.70
N LEU A 143 -17.14 -0.40 -17.25
CA LEU A 143 -18.59 -0.37 -17.12
C LEU A 143 -19.29 -0.40 -18.49
N GLU A 144 -18.71 0.27 -19.48
CA GLU A 144 -19.26 0.32 -20.85
C GLU A 144 -18.17 -0.04 -21.88
N PRO A 145 -17.83 -1.34 -22.07
CA PRO A 145 -16.69 -1.75 -22.91
C PRO A 145 -16.74 -1.29 -24.36
N LYS A 146 -17.94 -1.19 -24.94
CA LYS A 146 -18.13 -0.86 -26.36
C LYS A 146 -18.25 0.65 -26.62
N THR A 147 -18.92 1.38 -25.74
CA THR A 147 -19.33 2.78 -25.96
C THR A 147 -18.81 3.74 -24.90
N GLY A 148 -18.24 3.22 -23.82
CA GLY A 148 -17.81 4.00 -22.67
C GLY A 148 -16.76 5.01 -23.06
N LYS A 149 -16.99 6.24 -22.60
CA LYS A 149 -16.08 7.38 -22.69
C LYS A 149 -16.17 8.19 -21.41
N ASN A 150 -15.07 8.77 -20.98
CA ASN A 150 -15.04 9.64 -19.80
C ASN A 150 -15.78 10.97 -20.04
N GLU A 151 -15.86 11.44 -21.30
CA GLU A 151 -16.60 12.66 -21.67
C GLU A 151 -18.14 12.49 -21.62
N THR A 152 -18.68 11.27 -21.73
CA THR A 152 -20.13 11.03 -21.80
C THR A 152 -20.72 10.19 -20.69
N ILE A 153 -19.92 9.40 -19.95
CA ILE A 153 -20.47 8.47 -18.94
C ILE A 153 -21.28 9.18 -17.86
N SER A 154 -22.32 8.52 -17.34
CA SER A 154 -23.10 9.01 -16.20
C SER A 154 -22.25 9.08 -14.93
N GLU A 155 -22.27 10.21 -14.24
CA GLU A 155 -21.56 10.37 -12.97
C GLU A 155 -22.15 9.49 -11.86
N ASP A 156 -23.47 9.32 -11.83
CA ASP A 156 -24.14 8.41 -10.88
C ASP A 156 -23.67 6.96 -11.06
N ARG A 157 -23.46 6.52 -12.31
CA ARG A 157 -22.90 5.18 -12.58
C ARG A 157 -21.49 5.04 -12.03
N LEU A 158 -20.64 6.04 -12.26
CA LEU A 158 -19.27 6.04 -11.73
C LEU A 158 -19.26 6.10 -10.20
N LEU A 159 -20.18 6.86 -9.59
CA LEU A 159 -20.32 6.94 -8.14
C LEU A 159 -20.74 5.59 -7.56
N LEU A 160 -21.77 4.95 -8.13
CA LEU A 160 -22.25 3.65 -7.65
C LEU A 160 -21.18 2.54 -7.78
N ASP A 161 -20.34 2.61 -8.81
CA ASP A 161 -19.15 1.77 -9.00
C ASP A 161 -18.06 2.05 -7.95
N ALA A 162 -17.80 3.32 -7.66
CA ALA A 162 -16.85 3.72 -6.61
C ALA A 162 -17.32 3.31 -5.20
N LEU A 163 -18.62 3.04 -5.03
CA LEU A 163 -19.27 2.63 -3.79
C LEU A 163 -19.73 1.15 -3.81
N ASP A 164 -19.21 0.33 -4.72
CA ASP A 164 -19.46 -1.11 -4.72
C ASP A 164 -18.55 -1.81 -3.70
N PHE A 165 -19.08 -2.62 -2.79
CA PHE A 165 -18.27 -3.34 -1.81
C PHE A 165 -17.45 -4.49 -2.36
N GLN A 166 -17.77 -5.00 -3.56
CA GLN A 166 -16.97 -6.05 -4.19
C GLN A 166 -15.64 -5.48 -4.69
N ASP A 167 -15.69 -4.30 -5.31
CA ASP A 167 -14.53 -3.67 -5.95
C ASP A 167 -13.90 -2.56 -5.09
N ALA A 168 -14.68 -1.90 -4.23
CA ALA A 168 -14.31 -0.71 -3.46
C ALA A 168 -14.86 -0.72 -2.01
N PRO A 169 -14.49 -1.71 -1.18
CA PRO A 169 -15.03 -1.86 0.18
C PRO A 169 -14.55 -0.79 1.18
N GLN A 170 -13.65 0.13 0.80
CA GLN A 170 -13.15 1.19 1.69
C GLN A 170 -14.26 2.05 2.29
N SER A 171 -15.32 2.33 1.51
CA SER A 171 -16.45 3.14 1.96
C SER A 171 -17.19 2.48 3.12
N LYS A 172 -17.33 1.15 3.10
CA LYS A 172 -17.86 0.36 4.22
C LYS A 172 -16.94 0.41 5.43
N TYR A 173 -15.64 0.22 5.21
CA TYR A 173 -14.69 -0.01 6.31
C TYR A 173 -14.18 1.25 6.98
N ILE A 174 -14.07 2.36 6.26
CA ILE A 174 -13.38 3.57 6.75
C ILE A 174 -14.38 4.69 7.04
N PHE A 175 -15.36 4.91 6.16
CA PHE A 175 -16.26 6.07 6.22
C PHE A 175 -17.72 5.73 5.85
N PRO A 176 -18.35 4.74 6.52
CA PRO A 176 -19.70 4.31 6.16
C PRO A 176 -20.78 5.37 6.44
N TRP A 177 -20.62 6.13 7.53
CA TRP A 177 -21.61 7.14 7.90
C TRP A 177 -21.51 8.37 6.98
N GLU A 178 -20.29 8.76 6.65
CA GLU A 178 -20.02 9.86 5.72
C GLU A 178 -20.54 9.53 4.33
N THR A 179 -20.34 8.29 3.86
CA THR A 179 -20.90 7.82 2.58
C THR A 179 -22.43 7.83 2.60
N PHE A 180 -23.04 7.28 3.66
CA PHE A 180 -24.49 7.28 3.82
C PHE A 180 -25.04 8.71 3.80
N SER A 181 -24.51 9.59 4.65
CA SER A 181 -24.99 10.96 4.78
C SER A 181 -24.90 11.73 3.47
N GLU A 182 -23.81 11.57 2.73
CA GLU A 182 -23.59 12.28 1.46
C GLU A 182 -24.46 11.74 0.32
N PHE A 183 -24.65 10.41 0.25
CA PHE A 183 -25.19 9.76 -0.95
C PHE A 183 -26.46 8.95 -0.72
N TRP A 184 -27.16 9.09 0.41
CA TRP A 184 -28.36 8.32 0.72
C TRP A 184 -29.43 8.38 -0.39
N ASN A 185 -29.54 9.53 -1.07
CA ASN A 185 -30.48 9.75 -2.18
C ASN A 185 -30.11 9.02 -3.48
N ILE A 186 -28.86 8.58 -3.64
CA ILE A 186 -28.34 7.99 -4.88
C ILE A 186 -28.14 6.48 -4.73
N ILE A 187 -27.63 6.02 -3.59
CA ILE A 187 -27.22 4.62 -3.37
C ILE A 187 -28.39 3.63 -3.24
N GLY A 188 -29.62 4.14 -3.09
CA GLY A 188 -30.82 3.33 -2.92
C GLY A 188 -30.94 2.69 -1.52
N PRO A 189 -32.12 2.13 -1.19
CA PRO A 189 -32.45 1.70 0.17
C PRO A 189 -31.59 0.51 0.66
N GLU A 190 -31.20 -0.40 -0.23
CA GLU A 190 -30.40 -1.57 0.13
C GLU A 190 -29.00 -1.15 0.59
N LYS A 191 -28.23 -0.45 -0.24
CA LYS A 191 -26.90 0.05 0.15
C LYS A 191 -26.99 1.01 1.34
N ALA A 192 -28.03 1.85 1.40
CA ALA A 192 -28.26 2.72 2.54
C ALA A 192 -28.41 1.94 3.86
N ALA A 193 -29.12 0.81 3.84
CA ALA A 193 -29.22 -0.10 4.99
C ALA A 193 -27.87 -0.75 5.33
N GLU A 194 -27.07 -1.15 4.34
CA GLU A 194 -25.75 -1.73 4.57
C GLU A 194 -24.76 -0.72 5.20
N TYR A 195 -24.73 0.52 4.71
CA TYR A 195 -23.92 1.58 5.31
C TYR A 195 -24.40 1.94 6.72
N SER A 196 -25.72 1.98 6.93
CA SER A 196 -26.29 2.18 8.27
C SER A 196 -25.87 1.07 9.23
N ALA A 197 -25.93 -0.19 8.78
CA ALA A 197 -25.47 -1.34 9.55
C ALA A 197 -23.95 -1.25 9.84
N ALA A 198 -23.13 -0.84 8.87
CA ALA A 198 -21.69 -0.64 9.06
C ALA A 198 -21.36 0.56 9.98
N GLY A 199 -22.19 1.60 10.00
CA GLY A 199 -22.07 2.74 10.92
C GLY A 199 -22.42 2.36 12.36
N LEU A 200 -23.49 1.59 12.54
CA LEU A 200 -24.02 1.18 13.84
C LEU A 200 -23.24 0.01 14.47
N PHE A 201 -22.97 -1.04 13.68
CA PHE A 201 -22.43 -2.31 14.17
C PHE A 201 -21.01 -2.57 13.70
N SER A 202 -20.08 -2.51 14.65
CA SER A 202 -18.65 -2.65 14.40
C SER A 202 -18.25 -4.08 14.01
N PHE A 203 -18.98 -5.10 14.45
CA PHE A 203 -18.76 -6.49 14.03
C PHE A 203 -19.06 -6.64 12.55
N TYR A 204 -20.13 -6.01 12.04
CA TYR A 204 -20.48 -6.06 10.62
C TYR A 204 -19.44 -5.31 9.78
N ARG A 205 -18.95 -4.19 10.31
CA ARG A 205 -17.89 -3.39 9.71
C ARG A 205 -16.52 -4.07 9.74
N TYR A 206 -16.11 -4.68 10.85
CA TYR A 206 -14.72 -5.10 11.08
C TYR A 206 -14.50 -6.61 11.15
N LYS A 207 -15.50 -7.46 10.93
CA LYS A 207 -15.35 -8.93 10.99
C LYS A 207 -14.15 -9.46 10.20
N ASP A 208 -13.94 -8.98 8.98
CA ASP A 208 -12.88 -9.48 8.10
C ASP A 208 -11.50 -8.98 8.53
N ILE A 209 -11.44 -7.74 9.02
CA ILE A 209 -10.23 -7.16 9.61
C ILE A 209 -9.85 -7.95 10.87
N TYR A 210 -10.80 -8.20 11.75
CA TYR A 210 -10.60 -8.93 13.00
C TYR A 210 -10.01 -10.31 12.77
N TRP A 211 -10.61 -11.11 11.87
CA TRP A 211 -10.11 -12.47 11.59
C TRP A 211 -8.72 -12.47 10.97
N LYS A 212 -8.43 -11.54 10.06
CA LYS A 212 -7.09 -11.41 9.47
C LYS A 212 -6.05 -11.06 10.52
N GLN A 213 -6.34 -10.10 11.41
CA GLN A 213 -5.40 -9.72 12.46
C GLN A 213 -5.13 -10.85 13.45
N ILE A 214 -6.18 -11.52 13.94
CA ILE A 214 -5.99 -12.66 14.87
C ILE A 214 -5.17 -13.77 14.23
N LYS A 215 -5.42 -14.09 12.96
CA LYS A 215 -4.62 -15.09 12.24
C LYS A 215 -3.15 -14.68 12.18
N THR A 216 -2.85 -13.42 11.85
CA THR A 216 -1.47 -12.90 11.85
C THR A 216 -0.83 -13.04 13.23
N PHE A 217 -1.53 -12.66 14.31
CA PHE A 217 -1.03 -12.83 15.67
C PHE A 217 -0.76 -14.29 16.02
N TYR A 218 -1.69 -15.17 15.71
CA TYR A 218 -1.54 -16.60 15.97
C TYR A 218 -0.32 -17.16 15.25
N GLU A 219 -0.15 -16.86 13.96
CA GLU A 219 1.02 -17.29 13.18
C GLU A 219 2.33 -16.76 13.75
N HIS A 220 2.34 -15.50 14.22
CA HIS A 220 3.53 -14.87 14.79
C HIS A 220 3.97 -15.45 16.14
N ARG A 221 3.04 -15.96 16.95
CA ARG A 221 3.34 -16.47 18.29
C ARG A 221 3.46 -17.99 18.34
N PHE A 222 2.60 -18.68 17.59
CA PHE A 222 2.43 -20.13 17.69
C PHE A 222 2.71 -20.83 16.35
N GLY A 223 2.73 -20.08 15.25
CA GLY A 223 3.01 -20.60 13.92
C GLY A 223 4.50 -20.62 13.58
N ARG A 224 4.78 -20.98 12.31
CA ARG A 224 6.14 -21.06 11.78
C ARG A 224 6.59 -19.76 11.12
N ASN A 225 5.75 -18.72 11.09
CA ASN A 225 5.95 -17.51 10.28
C ASN A 225 6.12 -17.81 8.79
N THR A 226 5.33 -18.78 8.29
CA THR A 226 5.40 -19.29 6.92
C THR A 226 4.19 -18.94 6.06
N SER A 227 3.18 -18.28 6.64
CA SER A 227 2.03 -17.72 5.93
C SER A 227 2.40 -16.32 5.41
N TYR A 228 2.44 -16.13 4.10
CA TYR A 228 2.92 -14.88 3.50
C TYR A 228 1.81 -14.01 2.95
N GLN A 229 1.88 -12.74 3.32
CA GLN A 229 1.37 -11.65 2.51
C GLN A 229 2.55 -10.79 2.02
N GLU A 230 3.45 -10.43 2.94
CA GLU A 230 4.69 -9.70 2.65
C GLU A 230 5.75 -10.03 3.70
N TYR A 231 7.03 -9.86 3.34
CA TYR A 231 8.16 -9.99 4.23
C TYR A 231 8.18 -8.87 5.28
N ASN A 232 8.28 -9.24 6.55
CA ASN A 232 8.34 -8.31 7.69
C ASN A 232 9.58 -8.58 8.58
N GLY A 233 10.59 -9.26 8.03
CA GLY A 233 11.82 -9.57 8.73
C GLY A 233 12.77 -8.38 8.74
N VAL A 234 13.98 -8.58 9.23
CA VAL A 234 15.03 -7.57 9.15
C VAL A 234 15.47 -7.39 7.69
N GLN A 235 15.85 -6.17 7.35
CA GLN A 235 16.48 -5.90 6.07
C GLN A 235 17.86 -6.57 6.02
N ILE A 236 18.10 -7.38 4.99
CA ILE A 236 19.44 -7.96 4.74
C ILE A 236 20.25 -7.08 3.77
N PRO A 237 21.59 -7.15 3.79
CA PRO A 237 22.44 -6.32 2.93
C PRO A 237 22.13 -6.47 1.44
N GLU A 238 21.96 -7.70 0.96
CA GLU A 238 21.67 -8.05 -0.44
C GLU A 238 20.22 -7.77 -0.86
N ARG A 239 19.38 -7.34 0.11
CA ARG A 239 17.92 -7.16 -0.04
C ARG A 239 17.17 -8.47 -0.30
N VAL A 240 15.85 -8.38 -0.18
CA VAL A 240 14.92 -9.44 -0.56
C VAL A 240 13.79 -8.83 -1.38
N THR A 241 13.05 -9.69 -2.08
CA THR A 241 11.76 -9.27 -2.68
C THR A 241 10.76 -8.90 -1.58
N SER A 242 9.67 -8.22 -1.93
CA SER A 242 8.47 -8.04 -1.10
C SER A 242 7.93 -9.35 -0.49
N ARG A 243 8.13 -10.49 -1.16
CA ARG A 243 7.75 -11.83 -0.68
C ARG A 243 8.83 -12.55 0.11
N GLY A 244 10.00 -11.95 0.34
CA GLY A 244 11.09 -12.52 1.14
C GLY A 244 12.03 -13.48 0.40
N TRP A 245 11.97 -13.55 -0.93
CA TRP A 245 12.95 -14.29 -1.75
C TRP A 245 14.31 -13.60 -1.74
N THR A 246 15.38 -14.38 -1.53
CA THR A 246 16.77 -13.94 -1.62
C THR A 246 17.29 -14.01 -3.06
N GLY A 247 18.52 -13.52 -3.29
CA GLY A 247 19.33 -13.93 -4.44
C GLY A 247 20.10 -15.23 -4.16
N LYS A 248 21.18 -15.48 -4.93
CA LYS A 248 22.10 -16.62 -4.72
C LYS A 248 22.78 -16.60 -3.35
N SER A 249 23.06 -15.42 -2.83
CA SER A 249 23.62 -15.24 -1.50
C SER A 249 22.80 -14.25 -0.67
N PHE A 250 22.84 -14.43 0.64
CA PHE A 250 22.24 -13.49 1.59
C PHE A 250 23.03 -13.48 2.90
N SER A 251 23.14 -12.32 3.53
CA SER A 251 23.87 -12.13 4.76
C SER A 251 22.97 -11.72 5.92
N PHE A 252 23.26 -12.21 7.13
CA PHE A 252 22.45 -11.90 8.31
C PHE A 252 23.27 -11.96 9.61
N ALA A 253 22.82 -11.20 10.61
CA ALA A 253 23.40 -11.28 11.95
C ALA A 253 22.85 -12.52 12.69
N PRO A 254 23.70 -13.34 13.32
CA PRO A 254 23.27 -14.51 14.08
C PRO A 254 22.41 -14.10 15.30
N ARG A 255 21.40 -14.90 15.63
CA ARG A 255 20.49 -14.69 16.76
C ARG A 255 20.34 -15.93 17.60
N GLU A 256 20.11 -15.78 18.91
CA GLU A 256 20.01 -16.91 19.84
C GLU A 256 18.97 -17.96 19.41
N TYR A 257 17.81 -17.53 18.90
CA TYR A 257 16.78 -18.43 18.39
C TYR A 257 17.24 -19.27 17.19
N MET A 258 18.14 -18.75 16.34
CA MET A 258 18.63 -19.47 15.16
C MET A 258 19.48 -20.68 15.55
N VAL A 259 20.13 -20.64 16.71
CA VAL A 259 20.85 -21.80 17.27
C VAL A 259 19.94 -22.67 18.11
N ARG A 260 19.01 -22.08 18.89
CA ARG A 260 18.12 -22.84 19.78
C ARG A 260 17.07 -23.64 19.01
N SER A 261 16.25 -22.94 18.22
CA SER A 261 15.09 -23.47 17.49
C SER A 261 15.27 -23.51 15.98
N GLY A 262 16.27 -22.81 15.45
CA GLY A 262 16.46 -22.61 14.02
C GLY A 262 15.54 -21.56 13.42
N PHE A 263 15.66 -21.37 12.11
CA PHE A 263 14.80 -20.52 11.29
C PHE A 263 14.36 -21.27 10.04
N TYR A 264 13.27 -20.86 9.42
CA TYR A 264 12.73 -21.52 8.24
C TYR A 264 13.12 -20.81 6.96
N ILE A 265 13.47 -21.62 5.95
CA ILE A 265 13.62 -21.21 4.55
C ILE A 265 12.69 -22.04 3.67
N GLN A 266 12.10 -21.45 2.63
CA GLN A 266 11.34 -22.19 1.64
C GLN A 266 12.24 -22.56 0.47
N VAL A 267 12.31 -23.87 0.21
CA VAL A 267 12.90 -24.45 -0.99
C VAL A 267 11.77 -24.77 -1.96
N VAL A 268 11.91 -24.38 -3.23
CA VAL A 268 10.91 -24.66 -4.28
C VAL A 268 11.37 -25.79 -5.19
N GLU A 269 10.47 -26.38 -5.98
CA GLU A 269 10.85 -27.45 -6.91
C GLU A 269 11.82 -26.95 -7.97
N GLU A 270 11.65 -25.71 -8.43
CA GLU A 270 12.44 -25.12 -9.49
C GLU A 270 13.93 -24.99 -9.16
N ILE A 271 14.27 -24.67 -7.89
CA ILE A 271 15.66 -24.52 -7.45
C ILE A 271 16.40 -25.87 -7.35
N LEU A 272 15.64 -26.98 -7.30
CA LEU A 272 16.15 -28.35 -7.17
C LEU A 272 16.36 -29.05 -8.53
N ARG A 273 15.97 -28.43 -9.65
CA ARG A 273 16.14 -29.00 -11.01
C ARG A 273 17.59 -29.40 -11.32
N PRO A 274 18.63 -28.64 -10.93
CA PRO A 274 20.03 -29.04 -11.16
C PRO A 274 20.53 -30.16 -10.24
N GLY A 275 19.76 -30.56 -9.22
CA GLY A 275 20.15 -31.50 -8.16
C GLY A 275 19.88 -30.94 -6.76
N PRO A 276 20.30 -31.65 -5.69
CA PRO A 276 20.13 -31.20 -4.32
C PRO A 276 20.71 -29.79 -4.10
N LEU A 277 19.92 -28.93 -3.48
CA LEU A 277 20.33 -27.57 -3.13
C LEU A 277 21.33 -27.63 -1.98
N ARG A 278 22.55 -27.12 -2.21
CA ARG A 278 23.56 -26.92 -1.18
C ARG A 278 23.49 -25.50 -0.67
N LEU A 279 23.33 -25.35 0.65
CA LEU A 279 23.41 -24.10 1.39
C LEU A 279 24.70 -24.11 2.22
N GLU A 280 25.64 -23.23 1.89
CA GLU A 280 26.85 -23.00 2.67
C GLU A 280 26.70 -21.71 3.48
N MET A 281 26.96 -21.78 4.77
CA MET A 281 26.99 -20.63 5.67
C MET A 281 28.41 -20.47 6.20
N SER A 282 28.95 -19.27 6.07
CA SER A 282 30.30 -18.93 6.55
C SER A 282 30.33 -17.57 7.24
N ASP A 283 31.37 -17.33 8.03
CA ASP A 283 31.64 -16.01 8.61
C ASP A 283 33.12 -15.61 8.46
N SER A 284 33.47 -14.42 8.96
CA SER A 284 34.84 -13.90 8.81
C SER A 284 35.90 -14.63 9.65
N PHE A 285 35.53 -15.58 10.50
CA PHE A 285 36.47 -16.43 11.26
C PHE A 285 36.77 -17.75 10.54
N GLY A 286 36.24 -17.92 9.32
CA GLY A 286 36.43 -19.15 8.54
C GLY A 286 35.60 -20.33 9.04
N ARG A 287 34.61 -20.10 9.92
CA ARG A 287 33.67 -21.14 10.33
C ARG A 287 32.73 -21.45 9.17
N ILE A 288 32.50 -22.73 8.89
CA ILE A 288 31.67 -23.19 7.77
C ILE A 288 30.64 -24.22 8.25
N GLN A 289 29.39 -24.03 7.82
CA GLN A 289 28.30 -25.00 7.96
C GLN A 289 27.65 -25.22 6.60
N VAL A 290 27.55 -26.48 6.19
CA VAL A 290 26.91 -26.87 4.92
C VAL A 290 25.68 -27.70 5.20
N LEU A 291 24.58 -27.39 4.50
CA LEU A 291 23.32 -28.12 4.52
C LEU A 291 22.93 -28.49 3.10
N TYR A 292 22.22 -29.61 2.95
CA TYR A 292 21.69 -30.09 1.67
C TYR A 292 20.18 -30.28 1.76
N PHE A 293 19.47 -29.90 0.70
CA PHE A 293 18.03 -30.07 0.58
C PHE A 293 17.71 -30.76 -0.75
N ASP A 294 16.95 -31.84 -0.70
CA ASP A 294 16.60 -32.70 -1.83
C ASP A 294 15.10 -32.66 -2.18
N SER A 295 14.33 -31.87 -1.43
CA SER A 295 12.88 -31.84 -1.51
C SER A 295 12.34 -30.43 -1.27
N PRO A 296 11.22 -30.03 -1.90
CA PRO A 296 10.63 -28.71 -1.72
C PRO A 296 9.99 -28.55 -0.32
N GLY A 297 9.56 -27.32 -0.03
CA GLY A 297 8.84 -26.94 1.18
C GLY A 297 9.67 -26.13 2.17
N TRP A 298 9.07 -25.88 3.34
CA TRP A 298 9.70 -25.16 4.43
C TRP A 298 10.68 -26.05 5.19
N LYS A 299 11.96 -25.66 5.19
CA LYS A 299 13.05 -26.37 5.85
C LYS A 299 13.54 -25.58 7.05
N ASN A 300 13.64 -26.24 8.20
CA ASN A 300 14.24 -25.65 9.40
C ASN A 300 15.77 -25.73 9.28
N VAL A 301 16.43 -24.57 9.39
CA VAL A 301 17.87 -24.39 9.41
C VAL A 301 18.27 -24.02 10.83
N LYS A 302 18.99 -24.94 11.49
CA LYS A 302 19.59 -24.71 12.80
C LYS A 302 21.03 -24.29 12.64
N LEU A 303 21.35 -23.09 13.11
CA LEU A 303 22.70 -22.55 13.08
C LEU A 303 23.56 -23.26 14.13
N ARG A 304 24.83 -23.54 13.83
CA ARG A 304 25.72 -24.12 14.86
C ARG A 304 26.04 -23.09 15.96
N PRO A 305 26.15 -23.51 17.23
CA PRO A 305 26.41 -22.60 18.35
C PRO A 305 27.66 -21.73 18.20
N GLU A 306 28.68 -22.23 17.50
CA GLU A 306 29.94 -21.51 17.32
C GLU A 306 29.76 -20.16 16.61
N PHE A 307 28.71 -19.99 15.80
CA PHE A 307 28.41 -18.72 15.12
C PHE A 307 27.86 -17.63 16.06
N LEU A 308 27.46 -17.94 17.30
CA LEU A 308 26.84 -17.01 18.25
C LEU A 308 27.81 -16.32 19.22
N ASN A 309 29.10 -16.25 18.89
CA ASN A 309 30.12 -15.78 19.83
C ASN A 309 29.77 -14.40 20.43
N LYS A 310 29.50 -14.36 21.76
CA LYS A 310 28.80 -13.26 22.45
C LYS A 310 29.55 -11.92 22.54
N GLY A 311 30.69 -11.78 21.87
CA GLY A 311 31.45 -10.52 21.74
C GLY A 311 31.62 -10.02 20.30
N GLU A 312 31.21 -10.79 19.30
CA GLU A 312 31.51 -10.54 17.89
C GLU A 312 30.20 -10.56 17.10
N ASN A 313 29.67 -9.40 16.77
CA ASN A 313 28.42 -9.29 16.01
C ASN A 313 28.68 -9.49 14.50
N ASN A 314 29.31 -10.62 14.15
CA ASN A 314 29.82 -10.89 12.82
C ASN A 314 28.70 -11.42 11.90
N PRO A 315 28.46 -10.83 10.72
CA PRO A 315 27.47 -11.36 9.79
C PRO A 315 27.87 -12.74 9.27
N ILE A 316 26.87 -13.61 9.15
CA ILE A 316 26.95 -14.87 8.43
C ILE A 316 26.59 -14.58 6.98
N ARG A 317 27.40 -15.07 6.05
CA ARG A 317 27.10 -15.13 4.63
C ARG A 317 26.58 -16.53 4.29
N ALA A 318 25.38 -16.61 3.75
CA ALA A 318 24.80 -17.81 3.17
C ALA A 318 24.94 -17.78 1.65
N GLU A 319 25.38 -18.89 1.05
CA GLU A 319 25.49 -19.08 -0.40
C GLU A 319 24.78 -20.36 -0.83
N LEU A 320 23.95 -20.23 -1.87
CA LEU A 320 23.20 -21.30 -2.49
C LEU A 320 23.93 -21.81 -3.73
N SER A 321 23.93 -23.13 -3.95
CA SER A 321 24.49 -23.73 -5.18
C SER A 321 23.70 -23.40 -6.44
N ALA A 322 22.42 -23.05 -6.31
CA ALA A 322 21.52 -22.78 -7.41
C ALA A 322 20.56 -21.62 -7.10
N THR A 323 20.00 -21.06 -8.16
CA THR A 323 18.89 -20.10 -8.17
C THR A 323 17.83 -20.58 -9.17
N TRP A 324 16.66 -19.97 -9.15
CA TRP A 324 15.56 -20.27 -10.08
C TRP A 324 14.95 -18.98 -10.64
N VAL A 325 14.19 -19.11 -11.73
CA VAL A 325 13.54 -17.99 -12.41
C VAL A 325 12.02 -18.16 -12.37
N PRO A 326 11.25 -17.18 -11.84
CA PRO A 326 9.78 -17.27 -11.75
C PRO A 326 9.08 -17.50 -13.07
N TYR A 327 9.63 -16.97 -14.17
CA TYR A 327 9.06 -17.21 -15.49
C TYR A 327 9.15 -18.67 -15.94
N GLU A 328 10.08 -19.45 -15.43
CA GLU A 328 10.23 -20.87 -15.77
C GLU A 328 9.49 -21.80 -14.78
N ALA A 329 8.86 -21.23 -13.76
CA ALA A 329 8.14 -21.93 -12.71
C ALA A 329 6.72 -22.32 -13.14
N SER A 330 6.03 -23.06 -12.28
CA SER A 330 4.62 -23.42 -12.44
C SER A 330 3.80 -23.11 -11.18
N GLY A 331 2.47 -23.19 -11.28
CA GLY A 331 1.57 -23.00 -10.14
C GLY A 331 1.73 -21.63 -9.47
N GLU A 332 1.83 -21.61 -8.14
CA GLU A 332 1.92 -20.39 -7.32
C GLU A 332 3.23 -19.59 -7.49
N ASN A 333 4.28 -20.22 -8.01
CA ASN A 333 5.59 -19.60 -8.21
C ASN A 333 5.75 -18.95 -9.59
N LYS A 334 4.82 -19.22 -10.51
CA LYS A 334 4.84 -18.62 -11.85
C LYS A 334 4.62 -17.10 -11.76
N ASP A 335 5.59 -16.34 -12.26
CA ASP A 335 5.48 -14.90 -12.46
C ASP A 335 6.21 -14.46 -13.74
N TRP A 336 5.82 -13.35 -14.34
CA TRP A 336 6.48 -12.78 -15.52
C TRP A 336 7.68 -11.94 -15.07
N SER A 337 8.63 -12.62 -14.43
CA SER A 337 9.88 -12.07 -13.96
C SER A 337 11.05 -12.97 -14.36
N ARG A 338 12.13 -12.34 -14.80
CA ARG A 338 13.41 -12.97 -15.14
C ARG A 338 14.43 -12.86 -14.01
N ASP A 339 14.00 -12.42 -12.83
CA ASP A 339 14.89 -12.26 -11.69
C ASP A 339 15.40 -13.64 -11.21
N LEU A 340 16.67 -13.70 -10.83
CA LEU A 340 17.27 -14.90 -10.24
C LEU A 340 16.97 -14.94 -8.74
N LEU A 341 16.12 -15.88 -8.34
CA LEU A 341 15.68 -16.04 -6.96
C LEU A 341 16.36 -17.24 -6.29
N GLY A 342 16.64 -17.10 -5.00
CA GLY A 342 17.11 -18.15 -4.12
C GLY A 342 15.97 -18.73 -3.29
N VAL A 343 16.20 -18.86 -1.98
CA VAL A 343 15.20 -19.37 -1.03
C VAL A 343 14.31 -18.25 -0.50
N ARG A 344 13.13 -18.58 0.04
CA ARG A 344 12.30 -17.60 0.76
C ARG A 344 12.61 -17.62 2.25
N LEU A 345 12.96 -16.49 2.85
CA LEU A 345 13.20 -16.37 4.30
C LEU A 345 11.90 -16.19 5.05
N GLN A 346 11.68 -16.90 6.18
CA GLN A 346 10.51 -16.78 7.07
C GLN A 346 10.08 -15.31 7.32
N GLN A 347 8.79 -15.05 7.54
CA GLN A 347 8.24 -13.69 7.49
C GLN A 347 8.92 -12.72 8.47
N THR A 348 9.33 -13.21 9.65
CA THR A 348 9.96 -12.43 10.73
C THR A 348 11.48 -12.66 10.82
N PHE A 349 12.10 -13.13 9.74
CA PHE A 349 13.52 -13.51 9.73
C PHE A 349 14.43 -12.44 10.35
N GLY A 350 15.43 -12.87 11.13
CA GLY A 350 16.36 -12.01 11.85
C GLY A 350 15.82 -11.29 13.09
N SER A 351 14.54 -11.45 13.42
CA SER A 351 13.90 -10.88 14.62
C SER A 351 13.16 -11.94 15.44
N GLU A 352 13.36 -11.96 16.75
CA GLU A 352 12.62 -12.86 17.65
C GLU A 352 11.22 -12.32 17.98
N ILE A 353 11.09 -10.99 18.04
CA ILE A 353 9.80 -10.29 18.21
C ILE A 353 9.38 -9.73 16.83
N PRO A 354 8.14 -9.96 16.35
CA PRO A 354 7.67 -9.37 15.11
C PRO A 354 7.76 -7.85 15.14
N ARG A 355 8.20 -7.27 14.01
CA ARG A 355 8.32 -5.81 13.87
C ARG A 355 6.92 -5.18 13.83
N ARG A 356 6.75 -4.07 14.54
CA ARG A 356 5.48 -3.34 14.67
C ARG A 356 5.49 -2.05 13.86
N ASN A 357 4.29 -1.56 13.49
CA ASN A 357 4.07 -0.28 12.82
C ASN A 357 4.92 -0.09 11.55
N ARG A 358 5.10 -1.18 10.79
CA ARG A 358 5.98 -1.22 9.62
C ARG A 358 5.31 -0.73 8.34
N PHE A 359 3.98 -0.65 8.33
CA PHE A 359 3.20 -0.27 7.15
C PHE A 359 3.51 1.14 6.63
N LEU A 360 4.05 2.05 7.43
CA LEU A 360 4.47 3.38 6.98
C LEU A 360 5.96 3.48 6.58
N ILE A 361 6.70 2.37 6.64
CA ILE A 361 8.14 2.38 6.38
C ILE A 361 8.42 1.59 5.12
N ARG A 362 8.79 2.30 4.06
CA ARG A 362 9.27 1.69 2.83
C ARG A 362 10.73 1.25 2.99
N GLU A 363 11.01 -0.02 2.71
CA GLU A 363 12.36 -0.54 2.59
C GLU A 363 12.68 -0.80 1.11
N GLU A 364 13.93 -0.63 0.74
CA GLU A 364 14.43 -1.03 -0.56
C GLU A 364 14.29 -2.55 -0.74
N ARG A 365 13.74 -3.01 -1.85
CA ARG A 365 13.62 -4.43 -2.19
C ARG A 365 14.41 -4.74 -3.45
N THR A 366 14.69 -6.02 -3.71
CA THR A 366 15.38 -6.43 -4.94
C THR A 366 14.63 -6.00 -6.19
N GLU A 367 13.31 -5.94 -6.11
CA GLU A 367 12.47 -5.43 -7.19
C GLU A 367 12.69 -3.93 -7.49
N ASP A 368 13.14 -3.12 -6.52
CA ASP A 368 13.52 -1.71 -6.75
C ASP A 368 14.81 -1.58 -7.56
N LEU A 369 15.67 -2.59 -7.49
CA LEU A 369 16.98 -2.65 -8.15
C LEU A 369 16.90 -3.32 -9.53
N ARG A 370 15.77 -3.95 -9.85
CA ARG A 370 15.59 -4.77 -11.06
C ARG A 370 15.98 -4.09 -12.36
N TYR A 371 15.73 -2.79 -12.47
CA TYR A 371 15.97 -2.01 -13.70
C TYR A 371 17.30 -1.24 -13.67
N GLU A 372 18.09 -1.41 -12.61
CA GLU A 372 19.40 -0.80 -12.50
C GLU A 372 20.34 -1.36 -13.58
N GLY A 373 21.05 -0.47 -14.27
CA GLY A 373 21.97 -0.82 -15.36
C GLY A 373 21.32 -1.16 -16.71
N MET A 374 19.99 -1.30 -16.80
CA MET A 374 19.32 -1.55 -18.08
C MET A 374 19.37 -0.32 -19.01
N SER A 375 19.67 -0.54 -20.29
CA SER A 375 19.44 0.44 -21.33
C SER A 375 17.94 0.73 -21.52
N LYS A 376 17.61 1.85 -22.18
CA LYS A 376 16.22 2.20 -22.48
C LYS A 376 15.48 1.08 -23.23
N LYS A 377 16.14 0.46 -24.21
CA LYS A 377 15.57 -0.62 -25.01
C LYS A 377 15.30 -1.87 -24.16
N GLU A 378 16.28 -2.29 -23.35
CA GLU A 378 16.12 -3.44 -22.45
C GLU A 378 15.01 -3.20 -21.43
N TYR A 379 14.94 -1.98 -20.89
CA TYR A 379 13.85 -1.60 -19.99
C TYR A 379 12.49 -1.70 -20.66
N GLU A 380 12.31 -1.10 -21.84
CA GLU A 380 11.03 -1.11 -22.57
C GLU A 380 10.58 -2.55 -22.90
N GLU A 381 11.50 -3.39 -23.38
CA GLU A 381 11.23 -4.80 -23.66
C GLU A 381 10.82 -5.55 -22.39
N TYR A 382 11.57 -5.37 -21.30
CA TYR A 382 11.28 -6.07 -20.06
C TYR A 382 10.03 -5.55 -19.34
N PHE A 383 9.76 -4.25 -19.42
CA PHE A 383 8.54 -3.61 -18.93
C PHE A 383 7.30 -4.16 -19.63
N ASN A 384 7.32 -4.22 -20.97
CA ASN A 384 6.24 -4.79 -21.76
C ASN A 384 6.06 -6.30 -21.49
N PHE A 385 7.16 -7.03 -21.32
CA PHE A 385 7.14 -8.41 -20.87
C PHE A 385 6.44 -8.57 -19.51
N ARG A 386 6.85 -7.77 -18.52
CA ARG A 386 6.33 -7.86 -17.15
C ARG A 386 4.89 -7.42 -17.03
N LEU A 387 4.44 -6.40 -17.77
CA LEU A 387 3.13 -5.77 -17.52
C LEU A 387 2.06 -6.08 -18.57
N LEU A 388 2.46 -6.36 -19.81
CA LEU A 388 1.53 -6.46 -20.94
C LEU A 388 1.49 -7.83 -21.62
N SER A 389 2.48 -8.70 -21.38
CA SER A 389 2.55 -10.00 -22.05
C SER A 389 1.62 -11.05 -21.43
N GLU A 390 1.04 -11.87 -22.30
CA GLU A 390 0.19 -13.03 -21.99
C GLU A 390 -0.95 -12.75 -20.98
N PRO A 391 -1.78 -11.70 -21.19
CA PRO A 391 -2.80 -11.29 -20.21
C PRO A 391 -3.83 -12.38 -19.90
N GLY A 392 -4.16 -13.23 -20.89
CA GLY A 392 -5.09 -14.37 -20.70
C GLY A 392 -4.60 -15.41 -19.70
N LYS A 393 -3.30 -15.44 -19.38
CA LYS A 393 -2.71 -16.31 -18.37
C LYS A 393 -2.52 -15.60 -17.02
N ARG A 394 -2.95 -14.35 -16.89
CA ARG A 394 -2.63 -13.46 -15.77
C ARG A 394 -3.84 -12.64 -15.33
N PRO A 395 -4.87 -13.28 -14.75
CA PRO A 395 -6.09 -12.57 -14.35
C PRO A 395 -5.82 -11.39 -13.40
N GLY A 396 -4.82 -11.50 -12.52
CA GLY A 396 -4.47 -10.45 -11.55
C GLY A 396 -3.85 -9.15 -12.12
N ILE A 397 -3.39 -9.14 -13.37
CA ILE A 397 -2.84 -7.91 -14.02
C ILE A 397 -3.73 -7.38 -15.14
N GLN A 398 -4.94 -7.93 -15.30
CA GLN A 398 -5.88 -7.46 -16.32
C GLN A 398 -6.19 -5.96 -16.16
N TYR A 399 -6.20 -5.44 -14.93
CA TYR A 399 -6.39 -4.01 -14.66
C TYR A 399 -5.27 -3.14 -15.27
N LEU A 400 -4.01 -3.61 -15.30
CA LEU A 400 -2.89 -2.86 -15.89
C LEU A 400 -3.05 -2.72 -17.39
N ARG A 401 -3.56 -3.76 -18.06
CA ARG A 401 -3.91 -3.69 -19.49
C ARG A 401 -5.04 -2.70 -19.71
N VAL A 402 -6.12 -2.82 -18.94
CA VAL A 402 -7.25 -1.89 -19.03
C VAL A 402 -6.77 -0.46 -18.82
N LEU A 403 -5.88 -0.22 -17.85
CA LEU A 403 -5.28 1.09 -17.61
C LEU A 403 -4.45 1.58 -18.80
N ALA A 404 -3.65 0.72 -19.42
CA ALA A 404 -2.88 1.08 -20.61
C ALA A 404 -3.79 1.45 -21.79
N ASP A 405 -4.83 0.65 -22.04
CA ASP A 405 -5.80 0.92 -23.10
C ASP A 405 -6.60 2.20 -22.79
N SER A 406 -6.94 2.44 -21.52
CA SER A 406 -7.62 3.65 -21.05
C SER A 406 -6.81 4.92 -21.33
N LYS A 407 -5.50 4.88 -21.06
CA LYS A 407 -4.59 5.99 -21.32
C LYS A 407 -4.44 6.29 -22.81
N ARG A 408 -4.49 5.28 -23.68
CA ARG A 408 -4.49 5.53 -25.13
C ARG A 408 -5.81 6.14 -25.60
N ARG A 409 -6.94 5.63 -25.12
CA ARG A 409 -8.27 6.12 -25.49
C ARG A 409 -8.53 7.54 -25.02
N ILE A 410 -8.08 7.89 -23.80
CA ILE A 410 -8.33 9.22 -23.23
C ILE A 410 -7.66 10.34 -24.06
N ALA A 411 -6.60 10.04 -24.79
CA ALA A 411 -5.90 11.00 -25.64
C ALA A 411 -6.78 11.54 -26.78
N GLU A 412 -7.84 10.82 -27.14
CA GLU A 412 -8.78 11.15 -28.22
C GLU A 412 -10.10 11.74 -27.69
N GLU A 413 -10.26 11.89 -26.38
CA GLU A 413 -11.49 12.40 -25.73
C GLU A 413 -11.35 13.86 -25.29
N LYS A 414 -12.48 14.55 -25.11
CA LYS A 414 -12.48 15.88 -24.48
C LYS A 414 -12.33 15.75 -22.97
N PHE A 415 -11.61 16.69 -22.35
CA PHE A 415 -11.52 16.70 -20.90
C PHE A 415 -12.88 17.06 -20.28
N ARG A 416 -13.32 16.23 -19.33
CA ARG A 416 -14.48 16.49 -18.49
C ARG A 416 -14.12 16.14 -17.04
N PRO A 417 -14.20 17.10 -16.08
CA PRO A 417 -13.83 16.87 -14.68
C PRO A 417 -14.91 16.07 -13.94
N VAL A 418 -15.10 14.80 -14.31
CA VAL A 418 -16.12 13.92 -13.72
C VAL A 418 -15.69 13.33 -12.38
N LEU A 419 -16.66 13.09 -11.49
CA LEU A 419 -16.55 12.37 -10.22
C LEU A 419 -15.34 12.79 -9.37
N HIS A 420 -14.22 12.07 -9.47
CA HIS A 420 -13.04 12.29 -8.64
C HIS A 420 -12.41 13.67 -8.84
N PHE A 421 -12.49 14.25 -10.05
CA PHE A 421 -12.05 15.62 -10.27
C PHE A 421 -12.91 16.65 -9.52
N ARG A 422 -14.22 16.43 -9.48
CA ARG A 422 -15.15 17.27 -8.72
C ARG A 422 -14.89 17.16 -7.22
N TYR A 423 -14.75 15.94 -6.71
CA TYR A 423 -14.46 15.75 -5.28
C TYR A 423 -13.07 16.22 -4.86
N MET A 424 -12.08 16.20 -5.74
CA MET A 424 -10.82 16.90 -5.49
C MET A 424 -11.06 18.40 -5.28
N LYS A 425 -11.81 19.05 -6.18
CA LYS A 425 -12.14 20.48 -6.05
C LYS A 425 -12.88 20.79 -4.74
N GLU A 426 -13.86 19.97 -4.37
CA GLU A 426 -14.62 20.12 -3.12
C GLU A 426 -13.71 19.94 -1.90
N PHE A 427 -12.82 18.94 -1.91
CA PHE A 427 -11.85 18.72 -0.85
C PHE A 427 -10.89 19.91 -0.69
N LEU A 428 -10.31 20.41 -1.78
CA LEU A 428 -9.41 21.56 -1.77
C LEU A 428 -10.12 22.83 -1.24
N THR A 429 -11.37 23.04 -1.67
CA THR A 429 -12.19 24.17 -1.22
C THR A 429 -12.46 24.09 0.28
N PHE A 430 -12.83 22.91 0.79
CA PHE A 430 -13.08 22.68 2.21
C PHE A 430 -11.82 22.95 3.06
N MET A 431 -10.66 22.41 2.64
CA MET A 431 -9.41 22.60 3.38
C MET A 431 -8.98 24.06 3.41
N ASN A 432 -9.06 24.74 2.26
CA ASN A 432 -8.73 26.16 2.18
C ASN A 432 -9.69 27.04 3.01
N GLY A 433 -10.99 26.73 3.01
CA GLY A 433 -11.97 27.39 3.88
C GLY A 433 -11.62 27.27 5.38
N ASN A 434 -10.94 26.19 5.75
CA ASN A 434 -10.41 25.95 7.10
C ASN A 434 -8.94 26.36 7.27
N ARG A 435 -8.39 27.16 6.35
CA ARG A 435 -7.01 27.68 6.38
C ARG A 435 -5.92 26.61 6.37
N VAL A 436 -6.21 25.43 5.82
CA VAL A 436 -5.23 24.36 5.60
C VAL A 436 -4.84 24.36 4.12
N PRO A 437 -3.61 24.76 3.76
CA PRO A 437 -3.13 24.63 2.39
C PRO A 437 -3.00 23.17 1.96
N VAL A 438 -3.33 22.91 0.70
CA VAL A 438 -3.08 21.62 0.05
C VAL A 438 -2.14 21.85 -1.13
N LEU A 439 -0.94 21.28 -1.06
CA LEU A 439 -0.02 21.18 -2.19
C LEU A 439 -0.44 19.98 -3.05
N LEU A 440 -1.18 20.25 -4.12
CA LEU A 440 -1.55 19.26 -5.13
C LEU A 440 -0.38 19.05 -6.09
N VAL A 441 0.10 17.82 -6.20
CA VAL A 441 1.25 17.49 -7.06
C VAL A 441 0.79 16.58 -8.19
N ASN A 442 0.87 17.06 -9.44
CA ASN A 442 0.84 16.17 -10.60
C ASN A 442 2.16 15.40 -10.62
N ASN A 443 2.11 14.19 -10.08
CA ASN A 443 3.29 13.40 -9.77
C ASN A 443 3.95 12.89 -11.07
N PRO A 444 5.25 12.57 -11.06
CA PRO A 444 5.85 11.84 -12.18
C PRO A 444 5.07 10.56 -12.49
N GLU A 445 4.87 10.34 -13.79
CA GLU A 445 4.38 9.08 -14.34
C GLU A 445 5.48 8.48 -15.22
N ASN A 446 5.49 7.16 -15.39
CA ASN A 446 6.44 6.50 -16.26
C ASN A 446 6.38 7.12 -17.68
N PRO A 447 7.51 7.63 -18.23
CA PRO A 447 7.52 8.30 -19.53
C PRO A 447 6.96 7.45 -20.67
N ILE A 448 7.05 6.11 -20.60
CA ILE A 448 6.43 5.22 -21.59
C ILE A 448 4.92 5.42 -21.60
N SER A 449 4.25 5.34 -20.45
CA SER A 449 2.78 5.45 -20.42
C SER A 449 2.29 6.89 -20.54
N LEU A 450 3.05 7.85 -20.03
CA LEU A 450 2.74 9.26 -20.17
C LEU A 450 2.75 9.69 -21.64
N SER A 451 3.70 9.18 -22.44
CA SER A 451 3.80 9.47 -23.88
C SER A 451 2.54 9.10 -24.68
N TRP A 452 1.68 8.21 -24.16
CA TRP A 452 0.46 7.80 -24.85
C TRP A 452 -0.62 8.89 -24.89
N TYR A 453 -0.55 9.90 -24.01
CA TYR A 453 -1.60 10.91 -23.91
C TYR A 453 -1.10 12.31 -23.53
N GLN A 454 0.15 12.50 -23.15
CA GLN A 454 0.67 13.81 -22.70
C GLN A 454 0.51 14.94 -23.74
N GLU A 455 0.55 14.62 -25.03
CA GLU A 455 0.44 15.62 -26.12
C GLU A 455 -1.01 15.95 -26.49
N SER A 456 -1.98 15.24 -25.90
CA SER A 456 -3.41 15.39 -26.20
C SER A 456 -3.98 16.71 -25.66
N ASP A 457 -5.08 17.16 -26.27
CA ASP A 457 -5.91 18.22 -25.70
C ASP A 457 -6.39 17.87 -24.30
N TRP A 458 -6.78 16.61 -24.09
CA TRP A 458 -7.22 16.12 -22.79
C TRP A 458 -6.21 16.40 -21.68
N TYR A 459 -4.93 16.10 -21.90
CA TYR A 459 -3.90 16.28 -20.87
C TYR A 459 -3.63 17.76 -20.58
N ARG A 460 -3.59 18.59 -21.63
CA ARG A 460 -3.44 20.05 -21.46
C ARG A 460 -4.60 20.64 -20.65
N GLU A 461 -5.83 20.25 -20.97
CA GLU A 461 -7.02 20.72 -20.25
C GLU A 461 -7.09 20.17 -18.81
N HIS A 462 -6.66 18.94 -18.60
CA HIS A 462 -6.50 18.33 -17.28
C HIS A 462 -5.55 19.14 -16.39
N LEU A 463 -4.34 19.45 -16.87
CA LEU A 463 -3.38 20.25 -16.11
C LEU A 463 -3.89 21.67 -15.85
N ARG A 464 -4.57 22.28 -16.84
CA ARG A 464 -5.22 23.58 -16.66
C ARG A 464 -6.26 23.52 -15.54
N TYR A 465 -7.10 22.49 -15.53
CA TYR A 465 -8.12 22.27 -14.51
C TYR A 465 -7.49 22.08 -13.12
N LEU A 466 -6.43 21.26 -12.99
CA LEU A 466 -5.75 21.08 -11.70
C LEU A 466 -5.17 22.40 -11.17
N ARG A 467 -4.58 23.22 -12.05
CA ARG A 467 -4.09 24.55 -11.68
C ARG A 467 -5.23 25.49 -11.26
N GLU A 468 -6.38 25.45 -11.94
CA GLU A 468 -7.55 26.28 -11.63
C GLU A 468 -8.16 25.94 -10.26
N ILE A 469 -8.27 24.64 -9.93
CA ILE A 469 -8.84 24.22 -8.64
C ILE A 469 -7.87 24.38 -7.47
N SER A 470 -6.57 24.45 -7.75
CA SER A 470 -5.56 24.86 -6.77
C SER A 470 -5.62 26.37 -6.60
N ILE A 471 -6.37 26.80 -5.59
CA ILE A 471 -6.76 28.19 -5.29
C ILE A 471 -5.59 29.20 -5.36
N ARG A 472 -4.35 28.75 -5.12
CA ARG A 472 -3.13 29.56 -5.20
C ARG A 472 -2.08 28.88 -6.08
N GLU A 473 -1.25 29.67 -6.75
CA GLU A 473 -0.23 29.17 -7.67
C GLU A 473 0.77 28.24 -6.95
N GLU A 474 1.18 28.58 -5.73
CA GLU A 474 2.07 27.76 -4.92
C GLU A 474 1.48 26.41 -4.46
N CYS A 475 0.16 26.24 -4.59
CA CYS A 475 -0.57 25.02 -4.19
C CYS A 475 -0.73 24.02 -5.34
N PHE A 476 -0.16 24.28 -6.53
CA PHE A 476 -0.06 23.30 -7.61
C PHE A 476 1.38 23.12 -8.07
N LEU A 477 1.78 21.87 -8.26
CA LEU A 477 3.10 21.52 -8.75
C LEU A 477 3.01 20.43 -9.82
N ASP A 478 3.51 20.71 -11.02
CA ASP A 478 3.65 19.73 -12.08
C ASP A 478 5.08 19.18 -12.12
N LEU A 479 5.23 17.88 -11.83
CA LEU A 479 6.51 17.18 -11.78
C LEU A 479 6.62 16.07 -12.83
N LYS A 480 5.72 15.99 -13.82
CA LYS A 480 5.62 14.84 -14.74
C LYS A 480 6.95 14.40 -15.38
N ASP A 481 7.85 15.34 -15.67
CA ASP A 481 9.10 15.12 -16.44
C ASP A 481 10.35 14.85 -15.59
N PHE A 482 10.24 14.76 -14.26
CA PHE A 482 11.40 14.70 -13.37
C PHE A 482 12.11 13.34 -13.29
N LEU A 483 11.45 12.28 -13.77
CA LEU A 483 11.95 10.91 -13.66
C LEU A 483 12.07 10.23 -15.03
N ARG A 484 13.03 9.30 -15.12
CA ARG A 484 13.30 8.49 -16.32
C ARG A 484 12.54 7.16 -16.25
N PRO A 485 12.41 6.39 -17.34
CA PRO A 485 11.68 5.11 -17.32
C PRO A 485 12.12 4.14 -16.20
N ASN A 486 13.43 3.91 -16.01
CA ASN A 486 13.94 2.98 -15.01
C ASN A 486 13.71 3.43 -13.54
N ASP A 487 13.22 4.65 -13.34
CA ASP A 487 12.87 5.17 -12.01
C ASP A 487 11.48 4.61 -11.54
N PHE A 488 10.80 3.78 -12.34
CA PHE A 488 9.46 3.25 -12.07
C PHE A 488 9.38 1.72 -12.09
N TRP A 489 8.59 1.15 -11.16
CA TRP A 489 8.21 -0.26 -11.10
C TRP A 489 7.24 -0.67 -12.21
N ASP A 490 6.25 0.20 -12.42
CA ASP A 490 5.15 0.06 -13.36
C ASP A 490 4.82 1.42 -14.01
N TYR A 491 3.56 1.69 -14.29
CA TYR A 491 3.14 2.96 -14.87
C TYR A 491 3.33 4.18 -13.94
N HIS A 492 3.34 4.02 -12.62
CA HIS A 492 3.26 5.16 -11.71
C HIS A 492 3.94 4.97 -10.34
N HIS A 493 4.29 3.75 -9.95
CA HIS A 493 5.01 3.50 -8.70
C HIS A 493 6.52 3.71 -8.87
N PHE A 494 7.10 4.60 -8.07
CA PHE A 494 8.55 4.85 -8.08
C PHE A 494 9.32 3.64 -7.53
N THR A 495 10.56 3.46 -8.00
CA THR A 495 11.55 2.67 -7.25
C THR A 495 11.99 3.40 -5.98
N TYR A 496 12.59 2.69 -5.03
CA TYR A 496 13.14 3.28 -3.80
C TYR A 496 14.19 4.35 -4.13
N GLN A 497 15.00 4.13 -5.15
CA GLN A 497 16.00 5.09 -5.61
C GLN A 497 15.36 6.35 -6.21
N ALA A 498 14.27 6.20 -6.96
CA ALA A 498 13.52 7.32 -7.50
C ALA A 498 12.86 8.17 -6.42
N MET A 499 12.26 7.54 -5.40
CA MET A 499 11.76 8.22 -4.20
C MET A 499 12.84 9.06 -3.53
N LYS A 500 14.04 8.49 -3.31
CA LYS A 500 15.18 9.23 -2.76
C LYS A 500 15.63 10.39 -3.65
N LYS A 501 15.72 10.16 -4.97
CA LYS A 501 16.09 11.17 -5.97
C LYS A 501 15.13 12.37 -5.96
N MET A 502 13.83 12.12 -5.78
CA MET A 502 12.81 13.16 -5.76
C MET A 502 12.69 13.91 -4.43
N ASN A 503 13.28 13.40 -3.34
CA ASN A 503 13.12 13.98 -2.00
C ASN A 503 13.43 15.49 -1.95
N SER A 504 14.57 15.90 -2.51
CA SER A 504 14.96 17.32 -2.55
C SER A 504 13.96 18.20 -3.35
N THR A 505 13.37 17.66 -4.41
CA THR A 505 12.37 18.35 -5.23
C THR A 505 11.09 18.60 -4.43
N TYR A 506 10.57 17.59 -3.73
CA TYR A 506 9.40 17.75 -2.88
C TYR A 506 9.67 18.72 -1.73
N VAL A 507 10.83 18.63 -1.08
CA VAL A 507 11.20 19.55 0.01
C VAL A 507 11.23 20.99 -0.46
N ASN A 508 11.81 21.28 -1.63
CA ASN A 508 11.84 22.65 -2.16
C ASN A 508 10.43 23.23 -2.36
N ALA A 509 9.45 22.40 -2.74
CA ALA A 509 8.07 22.84 -2.87
C ALA A 509 7.40 23.05 -1.50
N ILE A 510 7.68 22.18 -0.53
CA ILE A 510 7.14 22.23 0.83
C ILE A 510 7.69 23.44 1.61
N LEU A 511 8.95 23.81 1.43
CA LEU A 511 9.61 24.88 2.19
C LEU A 511 8.87 26.22 2.13
N LYS A 512 8.20 26.51 1.00
CA LYS A 512 7.35 27.70 0.82
C LYS A 512 6.24 27.87 1.87
N PHE A 513 5.90 26.79 2.57
CA PHE A 513 4.85 26.77 3.60
C PHE A 513 5.43 26.67 5.03
N VAL A 514 6.69 26.28 5.15
CA VAL A 514 7.37 26.02 6.43
C VAL A 514 8.17 27.23 6.89
N GLU A 515 8.65 28.06 5.95
CA GLU A 515 9.25 29.38 6.19
C GLU A 515 8.32 30.32 6.96
#